data_AF-A0A971A654-F1
#
_entry.id   AF-A0A971A654-F1
#
_cell.length_a   1.000
_cell.length_b   1.000
_cell.length_c   1.000
_cell.angle_alpha   90.00
_cell.angle_beta   90.00
_cell.angle_gamma   90.00
#
_symmetry.space_group_name_H-M   'P 1'
#
loop_
_entity.id
_entity.type
_entity.pdbx_description
1 polymer ?
#
loop_
_entity_poly.entity_id
_entity_poly.type
_entity_poly.pdbx_seq_one_letter_code
_entity_poly.pdbx_strand_id
1 'polypeptide(L)'
;EMVEPNRRIREIRPIAITETKPGVYRVDLGVNMTGLFEMDLRGKPGDTIEMKFSEQSKAEMTHRLYSRYVIGPSGKGTFGNRFNYFTGQWVTIEGLKYKPTLDDIRAYLVRTDYAPASSFECSNELLNWVHDATLLTFEDLSLGGYVVDCAHRERMGYGGDGHATTECGLNHFSLGAFYTKWTQDWRDVQGGESAWGTGGDKAETRDTIESGNLPYTAPTYWGGGGPGWSGFCVTLPWEIYERYGDSRVLKVNFPTIRRWLAFLETKAKDDMLVRWGGEWDFLGDWLWPGAEGVNGDTVETLFYNNCYWIFNLQTAAKIADVIGEKDAAARYRARADEVRRAVHAKFYKPEENSYVNGFQGYLAIALLVDLPPKSLRPAIWDRLENEILIVRKGHIHAGITAGAFLFKTLLGADRQDLIFPMVNKDTYPSWGLMRRNGATAITESWRMDNSLCHSSYLYVGTWFIEGLAGIKGDPDRPGFQHFILKPGVVDDPSMKWVHAHHDCLYGRIESRWRIDDDRVLALHVTVPPNTTATLYLPTASDKAIVESGGPLATAKGLKHVRTENGCATIELTPGRYEFRSRLAVVPRP
;
A
#
# COMPACT_ATOMS: atom_id res chain seq x y z
N GLU A 1 9.96 14.40 -19.69
CA GLU A 1 9.20 13.47 -18.82
C GLU A 1 10.15 13.01 -17.72
N MET A 2 9.76 13.07 -16.44
CA MET A 2 10.61 12.68 -15.29
C MET A 2 10.23 11.29 -14.75
N VAL A 3 9.81 10.39 -15.62
CA VAL A 3 9.43 9.01 -15.29
C VAL A 3 9.83 8.09 -16.44
N GLU A 4 10.10 6.83 -16.12
CA GLU A 4 10.36 5.77 -17.09
C GLU A 4 9.15 5.57 -18.02
N PRO A 5 9.34 5.14 -19.29
CA PRO A 5 8.23 4.84 -20.18
C PRO A 5 7.51 3.54 -19.76
N ASN A 6 6.29 3.34 -20.24
CA ASN A 6 5.63 2.05 -20.11
C ASN A 6 6.32 1.00 -21.00
N ARG A 7 6.51 -0.23 -20.48
CA ARG A 7 7.14 -1.35 -21.20
C ARG A 7 6.38 -2.64 -21.00
N ARG A 8 6.61 -3.61 -21.91
CA ARG A 8 6.21 -5.01 -21.73
C ARG A 8 7.16 -5.63 -20.72
N ILE A 9 6.68 -5.89 -19.51
CA ILE A 9 7.52 -6.36 -18.39
C ILE A 9 7.62 -7.87 -18.39
N ARG A 10 6.49 -8.56 -18.56
CA ARG A 10 6.42 -10.03 -18.49
C ARG A 10 5.47 -10.57 -19.54
N GLU A 11 5.93 -11.56 -20.29
CA GLU A 11 5.08 -12.34 -21.19
C GLU A 11 4.30 -13.39 -20.38
N ILE A 12 3.00 -13.48 -20.64
CA ILE A 12 2.06 -14.43 -20.05
C ILE A 12 1.52 -15.30 -21.18
N ARG A 13 1.64 -16.61 -20.99
CA ARG A 13 1.08 -17.64 -21.88
C ARG A 13 -0.21 -18.17 -21.26
N PRO A 14 -1.28 -18.37 -22.05
CA PRO A 14 -2.48 -19.01 -21.53
C PRO A 14 -2.19 -20.44 -21.06
N ILE A 15 -2.94 -20.88 -20.05
CA ILE A 15 -2.81 -22.22 -19.47
C ILE A 15 -3.90 -23.17 -19.98
N ALA A 16 -5.02 -22.64 -20.49
CA ALA A 16 -6.11 -23.45 -21.02
C ALA A 16 -6.93 -22.73 -22.09
N ILE A 17 -7.53 -23.54 -22.99
CA ILE A 17 -8.53 -23.11 -23.97
C ILE A 17 -9.67 -24.13 -23.96
N THR A 18 -10.89 -23.66 -23.70
CA THR A 18 -12.10 -24.47 -23.69
C THR A 18 -13.09 -23.96 -24.74
N GLU A 19 -13.63 -24.85 -25.56
CA GLU A 19 -14.74 -24.50 -26.46
C GLU A 19 -16.06 -24.53 -25.67
N THR A 20 -16.68 -23.37 -25.46
CA THR A 20 -17.89 -23.26 -24.62
C THR A 20 -19.18 -23.48 -25.41
N LYS A 21 -19.14 -23.19 -26.71
CA LYS A 21 -20.16 -23.46 -27.72
C LYS A 21 -19.45 -23.50 -29.09
N PRO A 22 -20.03 -24.14 -30.12
CA PRO A 22 -19.35 -24.29 -31.41
C PRO A 22 -18.79 -22.96 -31.95
N GLY A 23 -17.46 -22.87 -32.11
CA GLY A 23 -16.76 -21.68 -32.61
C GLY A 23 -16.57 -20.54 -31.60
N VAL A 24 -16.81 -20.79 -30.30
CA VAL A 24 -16.52 -19.84 -29.21
C VAL A 24 -15.59 -20.47 -28.20
N TYR A 25 -14.46 -19.81 -27.99
CA TYR A 25 -13.35 -20.32 -27.18
C TYR A 25 -13.13 -19.42 -25.97
N ARG A 26 -13.03 -20.03 -24.79
CA ARG A 26 -12.69 -19.37 -23.53
C ARG A 26 -11.25 -19.70 -23.18
N VAL A 27 -10.42 -18.68 -23.15
CA VAL A 27 -9.00 -18.73 -22.80
C VAL A 27 -8.85 -18.39 -21.33
N ASP A 28 -8.05 -19.17 -20.61
CA ASP A 28 -7.58 -18.88 -19.25
C ASP A 28 -6.11 -18.46 -19.31
N LEU A 29 -5.80 -17.22 -18.93
CA LEU A 29 -4.43 -16.73 -18.79
C LEU A 29 -3.74 -17.25 -17.53
N GLY A 30 -4.49 -17.85 -16.59
CA GLY A 30 -4.00 -18.34 -15.30
C GLY A 30 -3.76 -17.24 -14.27
N VAL A 31 -3.85 -15.97 -14.67
CA VAL A 31 -3.62 -14.80 -13.83
C VAL A 31 -4.47 -13.63 -14.31
N ASN A 32 -5.15 -12.95 -13.39
CA ASN A 32 -5.76 -11.64 -13.66
C ASN A 32 -4.63 -10.61 -13.82
N MET A 33 -4.59 -9.95 -14.97
CA MET A 33 -3.50 -9.05 -15.33
C MET A 33 -3.99 -7.85 -16.14
N THR A 34 -3.15 -6.81 -16.18
CA THR A 34 -3.34 -5.62 -17.01
C THR A 34 -2.21 -5.49 -18.03
N GLY A 35 -2.58 -5.33 -19.30
CA GLY A 35 -1.59 -5.05 -20.34
C GLY A 35 -2.06 -5.30 -21.76
N LEU A 36 -1.23 -5.91 -22.59
CA LEU A 36 -1.47 -6.05 -24.03
C LEU A 36 -1.75 -7.51 -24.37
N PHE A 37 -2.86 -7.76 -25.08
CA PHE A 37 -3.17 -9.07 -25.65
C PHE A 37 -2.72 -9.10 -27.10
N GLU A 38 -2.18 -10.24 -27.51
CA GLU A 38 -1.68 -10.52 -28.86
C GLU A 38 -2.15 -11.90 -29.29
N MET A 39 -2.64 -12.01 -30.52
CA MET A 39 -3.10 -13.27 -31.06
C MET A 39 -2.84 -13.38 -32.57
N ASP A 40 -2.27 -14.51 -32.97
CA ASP A 40 -2.15 -14.89 -34.37
C ASP A 40 -3.48 -15.48 -34.88
N LEU A 41 -3.98 -14.89 -35.95
CA LEU A 41 -5.32 -15.11 -36.50
C LEU A 41 -5.25 -15.57 -37.95
N ARG A 42 -6.21 -16.42 -38.33
CA ARG A 42 -6.39 -16.94 -39.69
C ARG A 42 -7.87 -17.05 -40.03
N GLY A 43 -8.23 -16.86 -41.29
CA GLY A 43 -9.63 -16.90 -41.73
C GLY A 43 -9.81 -16.49 -43.18
N LYS A 44 -11.05 -16.30 -43.60
CA LYS A 44 -11.37 -15.70 -44.90
C LYS A 44 -11.32 -14.17 -44.79
N PRO A 45 -10.93 -13.45 -45.85
CA PRO A 45 -11.01 -11.98 -45.86
C PRO A 45 -12.42 -11.50 -45.48
N GLY A 46 -12.49 -10.57 -44.52
CA GLY A 46 -13.75 -10.05 -43.99
C GLY A 46 -14.30 -10.80 -42.76
N ASP A 47 -13.77 -11.98 -42.39
CA ASP A 47 -14.11 -12.63 -41.13
C ASP A 47 -13.79 -11.69 -39.97
N THR A 48 -14.73 -11.57 -39.02
CA THR A 48 -14.61 -10.69 -37.85
C THR A 48 -14.43 -11.54 -36.60
N ILE A 49 -13.33 -11.34 -35.90
CA ILE A 49 -12.98 -12.01 -34.66
C ILE A 49 -13.13 -11.02 -33.50
N GLU A 50 -13.88 -11.40 -32.48
CA GLU A 50 -14.06 -10.60 -31.27
C GLU A 50 -13.36 -11.27 -30.09
N MET A 51 -12.65 -10.47 -29.30
CA MET A 51 -11.96 -10.88 -28.07
C MET A 51 -12.55 -10.08 -26.92
N LYS A 52 -13.30 -10.73 -26.03
CA LYS A 52 -13.97 -10.11 -24.89
C LYS A 52 -13.23 -10.50 -23.61
N PHE A 53 -12.79 -9.51 -22.83
CA PHE A 53 -11.93 -9.70 -21.67
C PHE A 53 -12.75 -9.70 -20.39
N SER A 54 -12.42 -10.58 -19.44
CA SER A 54 -13.07 -10.64 -18.14
C SER A 54 -12.12 -11.04 -17.02
N GLU A 55 -12.33 -10.45 -15.86
CA GLU A 55 -11.70 -10.90 -14.61
C GLU A 55 -12.38 -12.15 -14.04
N GLN A 56 -13.65 -12.37 -14.36
CA GLN A 56 -14.46 -13.44 -13.76
C GLN A 56 -14.55 -14.66 -14.67
N SER A 57 -14.41 -15.85 -14.10
CA SER A 57 -14.44 -17.11 -14.87
C SER A 57 -15.77 -17.35 -15.59
N LYS A 58 -16.89 -16.94 -14.98
CA LYS A 58 -18.25 -17.16 -15.50
C LYS A 58 -18.82 -16.00 -16.32
N ALA A 59 -18.23 -14.81 -16.25
CA ALA A 59 -18.72 -13.66 -17.02
C ALA A 59 -18.03 -13.63 -18.39
N GLU A 60 -18.81 -13.46 -19.45
CA GLU A 60 -18.25 -13.37 -20.80
C GLU A 60 -17.27 -12.19 -20.93
N MET A 61 -17.62 -11.06 -20.31
CA MET A 61 -16.92 -9.79 -20.43
C MET A 61 -17.10 -8.95 -19.17
N THR A 62 -16.05 -8.24 -18.76
CA THR A 62 -16.07 -7.24 -17.69
C THR A 62 -16.08 -5.83 -18.30
N HIS A 63 -16.94 -4.93 -17.81
CA HIS A 63 -16.98 -3.50 -18.20
C HIS A 63 -16.91 -3.17 -19.70
N ARG A 64 -17.51 -4.01 -20.57
CA ARG A 64 -17.45 -3.84 -22.04
C ARG A 64 -16.02 -3.78 -22.60
N LEU A 65 -15.08 -4.46 -21.95
CA LEU A 65 -13.72 -4.60 -22.43
C LEU A 65 -13.67 -5.64 -23.55
N TYR A 66 -13.58 -5.19 -24.79
CA TYR A 66 -13.37 -6.08 -25.93
C TYR A 66 -12.50 -5.43 -27.01
N SER A 67 -12.03 -6.26 -27.94
CA SER A 67 -11.33 -5.86 -29.15
C SER A 67 -11.85 -6.66 -30.33
N ARG A 68 -11.71 -6.11 -31.53
CA ARG A 68 -12.18 -6.72 -32.77
C ARG A 68 -11.08 -6.69 -33.80
N TYR A 69 -10.94 -7.79 -34.54
CA TYR A 69 -10.01 -7.91 -35.66
C TYR A 69 -10.77 -8.38 -36.91
N VAL A 70 -10.55 -7.72 -38.04
CA VAL A 70 -11.11 -8.13 -39.34
C VAL A 70 -9.99 -8.72 -40.17
N ILE A 71 -10.16 -9.96 -40.62
CA ILE A 71 -9.15 -10.67 -41.41
C ILE A 71 -8.95 -9.95 -42.75
N GLY A 72 -7.70 -9.58 -43.03
CA GLY A 72 -7.32 -8.92 -44.28
C GLY A 72 -7.23 -9.87 -45.48
N PRO A 73 -6.85 -9.35 -46.66
CA PRO A 73 -6.81 -10.12 -47.92
C PRO A 73 -5.88 -11.35 -47.91
N SER A 74 -4.87 -11.38 -47.06
CA SER A 74 -3.94 -12.51 -46.89
C SER A 74 -4.57 -13.74 -46.23
N GLY A 75 -5.74 -13.60 -45.60
CA GLY A 75 -6.36 -14.66 -44.79
C GLY A 75 -5.63 -14.98 -43.49
N LYS A 76 -4.62 -14.18 -43.12
CA LYS A 76 -3.82 -14.32 -41.89
C LYS A 76 -3.39 -12.95 -41.36
N GLY A 77 -3.20 -12.83 -40.05
CA GLY A 77 -2.57 -11.65 -39.44
C GLY A 77 -2.50 -11.75 -37.93
N THR A 78 -1.89 -10.76 -37.28
CA THR A 78 -1.72 -10.73 -35.84
C THR A 78 -2.51 -9.56 -35.27
N PHE A 79 -3.45 -9.85 -34.37
CA PHE A 79 -4.03 -8.83 -33.51
C PHE A 79 -3.05 -8.51 -32.39
N GLY A 80 -2.89 -7.24 -32.06
CA GLY A 80 -2.14 -6.81 -30.88
C GLY A 80 -2.67 -5.49 -30.35
N ASN A 81 -2.95 -5.42 -29.06
CA ASN A 81 -3.25 -4.16 -28.39
C ASN A 81 -2.11 -3.15 -28.59
N ARG A 82 -2.46 -1.89 -28.90
CA ARG A 82 -1.50 -0.77 -29.06
C ARG A 82 -1.90 0.49 -28.31
N PHE A 83 -3.14 0.95 -28.49
CA PHE A 83 -3.64 2.21 -27.92
C PHE A 83 -4.70 2.03 -26.83
N ASN A 84 -5.02 0.77 -26.50
CA ASN A 84 -5.82 0.41 -25.34
C ASN A 84 -5.26 -0.88 -24.77
N TYR A 85 -5.27 -1.02 -23.46
CA TYR A 85 -4.87 -2.24 -22.76
C TYR A 85 -6.12 -3.04 -22.33
N PHE A 86 -5.94 -4.34 -22.12
CA PHE A 86 -6.96 -5.19 -21.53
C PHE A 86 -6.66 -5.41 -20.04
N THR A 87 -7.70 -5.75 -19.29
CA THR A 87 -7.61 -6.24 -17.92
C THR A 87 -8.46 -7.49 -17.82
N GLY A 88 -7.94 -8.55 -17.22
CA GLY A 88 -8.66 -9.80 -17.02
C GLY A 88 -7.75 -11.02 -16.97
N GLN A 89 -8.29 -12.12 -16.45
CA GLN A 89 -7.71 -13.45 -16.56
C GLN A 89 -8.25 -14.21 -17.77
N TRP A 90 -9.47 -13.89 -18.18
CA TRP A 90 -10.21 -14.70 -19.14
C TRP A 90 -10.49 -13.93 -20.42
N VAL A 91 -10.40 -14.64 -21.56
CA VAL A 91 -10.73 -14.08 -22.87
C VAL A 91 -11.74 -14.98 -23.57
N THR A 92 -12.93 -14.45 -23.88
CA THR A 92 -13.88 -15.11 -24.79
C THR A 92 -13.59 -14.68 -26.22
N ILE A 93 -13.31 -15.64 -27.08
CA ILE A 93 -13.02 -15.41 -28.50
C ILE A 93 -14.17 -15.97 -29.33
N GLU A 94 -14.78 -15.10 -30.14
CA GLU A 94 -15.88 -15.44 -31.05
C GLU A 94 -15.49 -15.15 -32.51
N GLY A 95 -16.10 -15.87 -33.44
CA GLY A 95 -15.94 -15.66 -34.89
C GLY A 95 -14.90 -16.58 -35.55
N LEU A 96 -14.11 -17.32 -34.78
CA LEU A 96 -13.13 -18.27 -35.31
C LEU A 96 -13.81 -19.45 -36.04
N LYS A 97 -13.19 -19.90 -37.13
CA LYS A 97 -13.60 -21.10 -37.90
C LYS A 97 -12.67 -22.29 -37.67
N TYR A 98 -11.86 -22.21 -36.62
CA TYR A 98 -10.88 -23.21 -36.22
C TYR A 98 -10.69 -23.15 -34.71
N LYS A 99 -10.21 -24.24 -34.12
CA LYS A 99 -9.79 -24.28 -32.71
C LYS A 99 -8.42 -23.62 -32.55
N PRO A 100 -8.29 -22.52 -31.77
CA PRO A 100 -7.00 -21.92 -31.48
C PRO A 100 -6.17 -22.81 -30.56
N THR A 101 -4.86 -22.59 -30.60
CA THR A 101 -3.86 -23.24 -29.76
C THR A 101 -3.29 -22.24 -28.75
N LEU A 102 -2.64 -22.73 -27.69
CA LEU A 102 -2.00 -21.86 -26.71
C LEU A 102 -0.91 -20.98 -27.34
N ASP A 103 -0.19 -21.51 -28.34
CA ASP A 103 0.87 -20.81 -29.04
C ASP A 103 0.37 -19.66 -29.93
N ASP A 104 -0.92 -19.69 -30.32
CA ASP A 104 -1.54 -18.59 -31.06
C ASP A 104 -1.69 -17.33 -30.18
N ILE A 105 -1.59 -17.42 -28.85
CA ILE A 105 -2.00 -16.36 -27.91
C ILE A 105 -0.86 -15.97 -26.97
N ARG A 106 -0.71 -14.65 -26.76
CA ARG A 106 0.26 -14.06 -25.86
C ARG A 106 -0.40 -12.89 -25.13
N ALA A 107 -0.11 -12.72 -23.86
CA ALA A 107 -0.40 -11.49 -23.15
C ALA A 107 0.91 -10.92 -22.59
N TYR A 108 0.97 -9.61 -22.41
CA TYR A 108 2.14 -8.95 -21.84
C TYR A 108 1.67 -8.03 -20.72
N LEU A 109 2.15 -8.25 -19.50
CA LEU A 109 1.96 -7.29 -18.42
C LEU A 109 2.66 -5.99 -18.83
N VAL A 110 1.93 -4.86 -18.77
CA VAL A 110 2.48 -3.56 -19.13
C VAL A 110 2.30 -2.58 -17.99
N ARG A 111 3.41 -1.97 -17.60
CA ARG A 111 3.46 -0.90 -16.61
C ARG A 111 4.62 0.03 -16.89
N THR A 112 4.75 1.08 -16.07
CA THR A 112 5.93 1.94 -16.01
C THR A 112 7.18 1.09 -15.71
N ASP A 113 8.30 1.33 -16.40
CA ASP A 113 9.50 0.48 -16.36
C ASP A 113 10.43 0.75 -15.16
N TYR A 114 9.87 0.78 -13.95
CA TYR A 114 10.65 0.84 -12.72
C TYR A 114 11.27 -0.54 -12.38
N ALA A 115 12.43 -0.53 -11.74
CA ALA A 115 13.11 -1.74 -11.28
C ALA A 115 12.50 -2.28 -9.97
N PRO A 116 12.48 -3.62 -9.75
CA PRO A 116 12.27 -4.15 -8.42
C PRO A 116 13.37 -3.67 -7.46
N ALA A 117 13.02 -3.51 -6.19
CA ALA A 117 13.90 -3.06 -5.11
C ALA A 117 13.84 -3.97 -3.88
N SER A 118 13.10 -5.08 -3.92
CA SER A 118 13.11 -6.06 -2.84
C SER A 118 12.77 -7.46 -3.34
N SER A 119 13.01 -8.44 -2.47
CA SER A 119 12.34 -9.75 -2.54
C SER A 119 11.94 -10.18 -1.15
N PHE A 120 10.93 -11.05 -1.07
CA PHE A 120 10.50 -11.67 0.16
C PHE A 120 10.08 -13.12 -0.09
N GLU A 121 10.39 -13.99 0.84
CA GLU A 121 9.90 -15.37 0.91
C GLU A 121 9.88 -15.80 2.37
N CYS A 122 8.91 -16.62 2.78
CA CYS A 122 8.84 -17.18 4.12
C CYS A 122 8.31 -18.62 4.11
N SER A 123 8.33 -19.27 5.28
CA SER A 123 7.82 -20.63 5.43
C SER A 123 6.29 -20.77 5.38
N ASN A 124 5.54 -19.65 5.42
CA ASN A 124 4.09 -19.66 5.35
C ASN A 124 3.61 -19.37 3.92
N GLU A 125 3.04 -20.38 3.26
CA GLU A 125 2.59 -20.27 1.87
C GLU A 125 1.47 -19.25 1.65
N LEU A 126 0.61 -19.03 2.64
CA LEU A 126 -0.41 -17.99 2.53
C LEU A 126 0.25 -16.61 2.48
N LEU A 127 1.23 -16.35 3.33
CA LEU A 127 1.93 -15.07 3.34
C LEU A 127 2.71 -14.82 2.04
N ASN A 128 3.37 -15.85 1.48
CA ASN A 128 4.01 -15.74 0.17
C ASN A 128 2.99 -15.39 -0.92
N TRP A 129 1.82 -16.04 -0.93
CA TRP A 129 0.76 -15.70 -1.87
C TRP A 129 0.24 -14.27 -1.68
N VAL A 130 0.05 -13.81 -0.44
CA VAL A 130 -0.40 -12.42 -0.17
C VAL A 130 0.63 -11.43 -0.70
N HIS A 131 1.92 -11.64 -0.42
CA HIS A 131 2.99 -10.81 -0.96
C HIS A 131 2.94 -10.75 -2.49
N ASP A 132 2.91 -11.89 -3.17
CA ASP A 132 2.95 -11.96 -4.63
C ASP A 132 1.70 -11.34 -5.29
N ALA A 133 0.52 -11.58 -4.71
CA ALA A 133 -0.73 -10.98 -5.18
C ALA A 133 -0.73 -9.45 -4.99
N THR A 134 -0.19 -8.97 -3.87
CA THR A 134 -0.01 -7.53 -3.62
C THR A 134 0.91 -6.89 -4.65
N LEU A 135 2.06 -7.51 -4.98
CA LEU A 135 2.98 -6.96 -5.98
C LEU A 135 2.41 -6.99 -7.39
N LEU A 136 1.79 -8.11 -7.79
CA LEU A 136 1.12 -8.20 -9.09
C LEU A 136 0.08 -7.10 -9.23
N THR A 137 -0.74 -6.89 -8.19
CA THR A 137 -1.80 -5.88 -8.22
C THR A 137 -1.21 -4.47 -8.32
N PHE A 138 -0.13 -4.19 -7.59
CA PHE A 138 0.57 -2.90 -7.74
C PHE A 138 1.07 -2.71 -9.18
N GLU A 139 1.70 -3.73 -9.76
CA GLU A 139 2.22 -3.68 -11.12
C GLU A 139 1.08 -3.42 -12.13
N ASP A 140 -0.03 -4.15 -12.04
CA ASP A 140 -1.20 -4.02 -12.91
C ASP A 140 -1.87 -2.64 -12.84
N LEU A 141 -1.70 -1.92 -11.74
CA LEU A 141 -2.30 -0.60 -11.51
C LEU A 141 -1.35 0.57 -11.80
N SER A 142 -0.10 0.30 -12.20
CA SER A 142 0.98 1.31 -12.26
C SER A 142 1.37 1.76 -13.68
N LEU A 143 0.43 1.64 -14.62
CA LEU A 143 0.59 2.13 -15.99
C LEU A 143 0.43 3.66 -16.04
N GLY A 144 1.44 4.37 -16.59
CA GLY A 144 1.33 5.82 -16.85
C GLY A 144 1.99 6.73 -15.80
N GLY A 145 2.85 6.20 -14.93
CA GLY A 145 3.58 7.00 -13.95
C GLY A 145 2.75 7.48 -12.75
N TYR A 146 1.66 6.77 -12.44
CA TYR A 146 0.84 6.91 -11.22
C TYR A 146 0.11 5.58 -10.98
N VAL A 147 -0.48 5.40 -9.79
CA VAL A 147 -1.24 4.19 -9.44
C VAL A 147 -2.72 4.47 -9.57
N VAL A 148 -3.45 3.62 -10.30
CA VAL A 148 -4.91 3.71 -10.41
C VAL A 148 -5.63 2.86 -9.37
N ASP A 149 -6.90 3.17 -9.10
CA ASP A 149 -7.80 2.38 -8.24
C ASP A 149 -7.98 0.95 -8.79
N CYS A 150 -8.45 0.84 -10.02
CA CYS A 150 -8.65 -0.40 -10.75
C CYS A 150 -8.27 -0.22 -12.23
N ALA A 151 -7.84 -1.30 -12.87
CA ALA A 151 -7.37 -1.22 -14.24
C ALA A 151 -8.48 -1.29 -15.30
N HIS A 152 -9.71 -1.69 -14.96
CA HIS A 152 -10.76 -1.84 -15.97
C HIS A 152 -11.67 -0.60 -16.14
N ARG A 153 -12.32 -0.09 -15.07
CA ARG A 153 -13.48 0.84 -15.23
C ARG A 153 -13.12 2.31 -15.02
N GLU A 154 -12.45 2.68 -13.91
CA GLU A 154 -12.21 4.09 -13.58
C GLU A 154 -10.83 4.51 -14.07
N ARG A 155 -9.79 3.74 -13.69
CA ARG A 155 -8.40 3.98 -14.10
C ARG A 155 -7.90 5.35 -13.61
N MET A 156 -8.29 5.75 -12.41
CA MET A 156 -8.04 7.07 -11.87
C MET A 156 -7.01 7.03 -10.73
N GLY A 157 -6.13 8.03 -10.69
CA GLY A 157 -5.11 8.15 -9.65
C GLY A 157 -5.66 8.72 -8.35
N TYR A 158 -6.50 7.96 -7.64
CA TYR A 158 -7.11 8.37 -6.37
C TYR A 158 -6.07 8.49 -5.25
N GLY A 159 -6.10 9.62 -4.52
CA GLY A 159 -5.17 9.86 -3.41
C GLY A 159 -5.42 8.96 -2.19
N GLY A 160 -6.67 8.59 -1.92
CA GLY A 160 -7.01 7.70 -0.81
C GLY A 160 -6.44 6.30 -1.01
N ASP A 161 -6.52 5.79 -2.23
CA ASP A 161 -5.86 4.57 -2.70
C ASP A 161 -4.33 4.68 -2.67
N GLY A 162 -3.82 5.90 -2.89
CA GLY A 162 -2.42 6.25 -2.67
C GLY A 162 -1.91 5.88 -1.27
N HIS A 163 -2.73 6.00 -0.23
CA HIS A 163 -2.36 5.59 1.13
C HIS A 163 -2.18 4.08 1.27
N ALA A 164 -2.98 3.27 0.57
CA ALA A 164 -2.85 1.82 0.60
C ALA A 164 -1.65 1.31 -0.22
N THR A 165 -1.14 2.10 -1.16
CA THR A 165 -0.19 1.63 -2.18
C THR A 165 1.21 2.23 -2.09
N THR A 166 1.37 3.45 -1.55
CA THR A 166 2.65 4.18 -1.63
C THR A 166 3.78 3.52 -0.84
N GLU A 167 3.57 3.24 0.45
CA GLU A 167 4.60 2.58 1.28
C GLU A 167 4.88 1.17 0.79
N CYS A 168 3.86 0.44 0.33
CA CYS A 168 4.02 -0.86 -0.30
C CYS A 168 4.93 -0.73 -1.55
N GLY A 169 4.60 0.18 -2.47
CA GLY A 169 5.38 0.41 -3.68
C GLY A 169 6.83 0.77 -3.37
N LEU A 170 7.06 1.74 -2.48
CA LEU A 170 8.40 2.21 -2.08
C LEU A 170 9.26 1.14 -1.40
N ASN A 171 8.63 0.14 -0.77
CA ASN A 171 9.35 -0.99 -0.19
C ASN A 171 9.77 -2.04 -1.22
N HIS A 172 9.08 -2.14 -2.37
CA HIS A 172 9.27 -3.22 -3.33
C HIS A 172 9.84 -2.80 -4.67
N PHE A 173 9.78 -1.52 -5.01
CA PHE A 173 10.18 -1.01 -6.32
C PHE A 173 10.95 0.30 -6.22
N SER A 174 11.81 0.56 -7.22
CA SER A 174 12.55 1.82 -7.37
C SER A 174 11.64 2.89 -7.99
N LEU A 175 10.85 3.58 -7.16
CA LEU A 175 9.78 4.48 -7.61
C LEU A 175 10.09 5.97 -7.43
N GLY A 176 11.36 6.36 -7.25
CA GLY A 176 11.73 7.76 -7.05
C GLY A 176 11.24 8.69 -8.17
N ALA A 177 11.50 8.32 -9.43
CA ALA A 177 11.04 9.07 -10.60
C ALA A 177 9.51 9.02 -10.76
N PHE A 178 8.94 7.81 -10.68
CA PHE A 178 7.51 7.54 -10.72
C PHE A 178 6.71 8.44 -9.77
N TYR A 179 7.04 8.42 -8.48
CA TYR A 179 6.31 9.21 -7.48
C TYR A 179 6.67 10.70 -7.53
N THR A 180 7.89 11.07 -7.93
CA THR A 180 8.21 12.48 -8.18
C THR A 180 7.32 13.06 -9.28
N LYS A 181 7.10 12.32 -10.37
CA LYS A 181 6.14 12.70 -11.41
C LYS A 181 4.71 12.76 -10.86
N TRP A 182 4.27 11.76 -10.08
CA TRP A 182 2.90 11.81 -9.55
C TRP A 182 2.68 13.01 -8.61
N THR A 183 3.68 13.42 -7.81
CA THR A 183 3.57 14.67 -7.04
C THR A 183 3.40 15.90 -7.94
N GLN A 184 3.99 15.92 -9.14
CA GLN A 184 3.76 16.99 -10.12
C GLN A 184 2.31 16.99 -10.60
N ASP A 185 1.74 15.82 -10.91
CA ASP A 185 0.34 15.72 -11.31
C ASP A 185 -0.58 16.32 -10.23
N TRP A 186 -0.31 16.03 -8.95
CA TRP A 186 -1.05 16.63 -7.82
C TRP A 186 -0.90 18.15 -7.73
N ARG A 187 0.28 18.70 -8.04
CA ARG A 187 0.46 20.17 -8.12
C ARG A 187 -0.30 20.77 -9.29
N ASP A 188 -0.35 20.08 -10.42
CA ASP A 188 -0.96 20.57 -11.66
C ASP A 188 -2.49 20.62 -11.58
N VAL A 189 -3.11 19.74 -10.78
CA VAL A 189 -4.57 19.71 -10.58
C VAL A 189 -5.05 20.64 -9.46
N GLN A 190 -4.17 21.33 -8.72
CA GLN A 190 -4.58 22.25 -7.66
C GLN A 190 -5.40 23.43 -8.21
N GLY A 191 -6.52 23.72 -7.54
CA GLY A 191 -7.53 24.67 -7.99
C GLY A 191 -8.45 24.15 -9.09
N GLY A 192 -8.28 22.88 -9.51
CA GLY A 192 -9.20 22.18 -10.39
C GLY A 192 -10.34 21.51 -9.60
N GLU A 193 -11.45 21.24 -10.29
CA GLU A 193 -12.59 20.48 -9.75
C GLU A 193 -12.65 19.09 -10.39
N SER A 194 -13.10 18.08 -9.63
CA SER A 194 -13.54 16.81 -10.21
C SER A 194 -14.98 16.95 -10.71
N ALA A 195 -15.40 16.15 -11.69
CA ALA A 195 -16.77 16.17 -12.20
C ALA A 195 -17.88 15.94 -11.14
N TRP A 196 -17.54 15.45 -9.94
CA TRP A 196 -18.46 15.23 -8.82
C TRP A 196 -18.25 16.22 -7.66
N GLY A 197 -17.24 17.09 -7.74
CA GLY A 197 -16.89 18.08 -6.72
C GLY A 197 -17.79 19.30 -6.73
N THR A 198 -17.60 20.16 -5.71
CA THR A 198 -18.43 21.34 -5.40
C THR A 198 -18.58 22.29 -6.59
N GLY A 199 -19.64 22.11 -7.38
CA GLY A 199 -19.90 22.82 -8.64
C GLY A 199 -19.69 24.32 -8.60
N GLY A 200 -18.50 24.74 -9.03
CA GLY A 200 -18.14 26.11 -9.37
C GLY A 200 -17.49 26.14 -10.74
N ASP A 201 -17.71 27.20 -11.51
CA ASP A 201 -16.89 27.44 -12.69
C ASP A 201 -15.42 27.48 -12.27
N LYS A 202 -14.52 26.93 -13.11
CA LYS A 202 -13.06 26.99 -12.93
C LYS A 202 -12.70 28.37 -12.38
N ALA A 203 -12.12 28.45 -11.19
CA ALA A 203 -11.69 29.73 -10.64
C ALA A 203 -10.74 30.40 -11.64
N GLU A 204 -11.22 31.45 -12.33
CA GLU A 204 -10.44 32.19 -13.34
C GLU A 204 -9.23 32.92 -12.73
N THR A 205 -9.12 32.92 -11.40
CA THR A 205 -8.02 33.52 -10.64
C THR A 205 -7.38 32.50 -9.70
N ARG A 206 -6.06 32.29 -9.85
CA ARG A 206 -5.29 31.29 -9.08
C ARG A 206 -4.95 31.72 -7.65
N ASP A 207 -5.36 32.91 -7.21
CA ASP A 207 -4.94 33.56 -5.96
C ASP A 207 -6.05 33.74 -4.90
N THR A 208 -7.05 32.84 -4.85
CA THR A 208 -8.06 32.82 -3.77
C THR A 208 -7.79 31.66 -2.79
N ILE A 209 -8.27 31.70 -1.54
CA ILE A 209 -8.12 30.55 -0.63
C ILE A 209 -8.86 29.31 -1.17
N GLU A 210 -9.95 29.51 -1.92
CA GLU A 210 -10.65 28.43 -2.62
C GLU A 210 -9.81 27.82 -3.75
N SER A 211 -8.82 28.53 -4.32
CA SER A 211 -7.84 27.95 -5.26
C SER A 211 -6.89 26.93 -4.61
N GLY A 212 -6.88 26.85 -3.27
CA GLY A 212 -6.16 25.83 -2.53
C GLY A 212 -6.82 24.45 -2.58
N ASN A 213 -8.06 24.35 -3.06
CA ASN A 213 -8.77 23.09 -3.23
C ASN A 213 -7.95 22.10 -4.10
N LEU A 214 -8.06 20.82 -3.78
CA LEU A 214 -7.46 19.73 -4.54
C LEU A 214 -8.53 18.68 -4.83
N PRO A 215 -8.66 18.22 -6.09
CA PRO A 215 -9.55 17.11 -6.42
C PRO A 215 -9.06 15.82 -5.74
N TYR A 216 -9.88 14.76 -5.81
CA TYR A 216 -9.57 13.48 -5.18
C TYR A 216 -8.66 12.57 -6.02
N THR A 217 -8.43 12.94 -7.28
CA THR A 217 -7.62 12.18 -8.25
C THR A 217 -6.58 13.08 -8.93
N ALA A 218 -5.41 12.52 -9.24
CA ALA A 218 -4.42 13.17 -10.08
C ALA A 218 -3.76 12.14 -11.03
N PRO A 219 -3.73 12.37 -12.35
CA PRO A 219 -4.46 13.42 -13.08
C PRO A 219 -5.97 13.35 -12.83
N THR A 220 -6.63 14.51 -12.85
CA THR A 220 -8.07 14.61 -12.54
C THR A 220 -8.92 14.55 -13.81
N TYR A 221 -10.03 13.81 -13.72
CA TYR A 221 -11.13 13.85 -14.69
C TYR A 221 -12.45 13.77 -13.93
N TRP A 222 -12.60 12.71 -13.13
CA TRP A 222 -13.71 12.52 -12.19
C TRP A 222 -13.22 11.76 -10.96
N GLY A 223 -14.07 11.72 -9.94
CA GLY A 223 -13.88 10.91 -8.74
C GLY A 223 -14.52 11.54 -7.51
N GLY A 224 -14.83 10.69 -6.53
CA GLY A 224 -15.23 11.07 -5.18
C GLY A 224 -14.10 10.85 -4.17
N GLY A 225 -14.24 11.39 -2.98
CA GLY A 225 -13.23 11.28 -1.94
C GLY A 225 -13.56 12.14 -0.74
N GLY A 226 -12.51 12.58 -0.07
CA GLY A 226 -12.62 13.49 1.06
C GLY A 226 -11.23 14.00 1.42
N PRO A 227 -11.05 14.55 2.63
CA PRO A 227 -9.75 14.92 3.15
C PRO A 227 -8.70 13.83 2.94
N GLY A 228 -9.06 12.57 3.24
CA GLY A 228 -8.22 11.38 3.02
C GLY A 228 -7.72 11.17 1.58
N TRP A 229 -8.34 11.77 0.58
CA TRP A 229 -7.89 11.69 -0.82
C TRP A 229 -7.04 12.89 -1.20
N SER A 230 -7.53 14.11 -0.95
CA SER A 230 -6.82 15.32 -1.36
C SER A 230 -5.56 15.57 -0.52
N GLY A 231 -5.53 15.12 0.75
CA GLY A 231 -4.37 15.23 1.63
C GLY A 231 -3.21 14.33 1.24
N PHE A 232 -3.39 13.46 0.24
CA PHE A 232 -2.31 12.69 -0.34
C PHE A 232 -1.17 13.60 -0.86
N CYS A 233 -1.48 14.84 -1.28
CA CYS A 233 -0.49 15.85 -1.66
C CYS A 233 0.51 16.21 -0.54
N VAL A 234 0.17 15.99 0.73
CA VAL A 234 1.07 16.19 1.88
C VAL A 234 1.88 14.93 2.15
N THR A 235 1.21 13.78 2.13
CA THR A 235 1.82 12.50 2.54
C THR A 235 2.80 11.95 1.50
N LEU A 236 2.48 12.02 0.19
CA LEU A 236 3.32 11.44 -0.85
C LEU A 236 4.75 12.04 -0.87
N PRO A 237 4.95 13.37 -0.86
CA PRO A 237 6.29 13.94 -0.75
C PRO A 237 7.06 13.50 0.50
N TRP A 238 6.37 13.34 1.64
CA TRP A 238 6.98 12.88 2.88
C TRP A 238 7.48 11.44 2.77
N GLU A 239 6.67 10.52 2.24
CA GLU A 239 7.05 9.12 2.07
C GLU A 239 8.23 8.96 1.08
N ILE A 240 8.28 9.77 0.01
CA ILE A 240 9.42 9.82 -0.92
C ILE A 240 10.69 10.26 -0.17
N TYR A 241 10.58 11.31 0.65
CA TYR A 241 11.70 11.83 1.45
C TYR A 241 12.18 10.80 2.47
N GLU A 242 11.30 10.13 3.19
CA GLU A 242 11.67 9.08 4.14
C GLU A 242 12.43 7.93 3.44
N ARG A 243 11.95 7.50 2.27
CA ARG A 243 12.57 6.41 1.50
C ARG A 243 13.92 6.77 0.88
N TYR A 244 14.05 7.96 0.27
CA TYR A 244 15.19 8.31 -0.57
C TYR A 244 16.07 9.45 -0.04
N GLY A 245 15.65 10.14 1.03
CA GLY A 245 16.37 11.26 1.62
C GLY A 245 16.36 12.55 0.77
N ASP A 246 15.57 12.61 -0.30
CA ASP A 246 15.55 13.75 -1.22
C ASP A 246 14.68 14.91 -0.69
N SER A 247 15.29 15.87 0.01
CA SER A 247 14.57 17.04 0.55
C SER A 247 14.05 18.00 -0.53
N ARG A 248 14.47 17.88 -1.79
CA ARG A 248 13.99 18.76 -2.88
C ARG A 248 12.51 18.51 -3.16
N VAL A 249 12.04 17.26 -3.07
CA VAL A 249 10.62 16.91 -3.28
C VAL A 249 9.74 17.63 -2.28
N LEU A 250 10.20 17.78 -1.04
CA LEU A 250 9.52 18.52 0.01
C LEU A 250 9.41 20.01 -0.33
N LYS A 251 10.54 20.63 -0.68
CA LYS A 251 10.61 22.06 -1.00
C LYS A 251 9.72 22.42 -2.19
N VAL A 252 9.71 21.60 -3.23
CA VAL A 252 8.90 21.82 -4.44
C VAL A 252 7.40 21.68 -4.17
N ASN A 253 7.00 20.76 -3.28
CA ASN A 253 5.58 20.51 -2.98
C ASN A 253 5.02 21.41 -1.86
N PHE A 254 5.87 21.99 -1.02
CA PHE A 254 5.42 22.76 0.15
C PHE A 254 4.43 23.89 -0.16
N PRO A 255 4.54 24.67 -1.25
CA PRO A 255 3.53 25.67 -1.60
C PRO A 255 2.13 25.09 -1.82
N THR A 256 2.03 23.91 -2.44
CA THR A 256 0.76 23.21 -2.66
C THR A 256 0.17 22.74 -1.34
N ILE A 257 1.00 22.16 -0.46
CA ILE A 257 0.62 21.73 0.90
C ILE A 257 0.06 22.91 1.71
N ARG A 258 0.75 24.06 1.69
CA ARG A 258 0.32 25.27 2.41
C ARG A 258 -1.06 25.75 1.98
N ARG A 259 -1.30 25.81 0.66
CA ARG A 259 -2.59 26.24 0.11
C ARG A 259 -3.72 25.26 0.44
N TRP A 260 -3.45 23.96 0.37
CA TRP A 260 -4.45 22.94 0.71
C TRP A 260 -4.81 22.97 2.21
N LEU A 261 -3.83 23.11 3.10
CA LEU A 261 -4.11 23.26 4.53
C LEU A 261 -4.88 24.56 4.83
N ALA A 262 -4.58 25.66 4.13
CA ALA A 262 -5.34 26.90 4.26
C ALA A 262 -6.78 26.77 3.76
N PHE A 263 -7.01 25.97 2.71
CA PHE A 263 -8.36 25.61 2.26
C PHE A 263 -9.12 24.80 3.33
N LEU A 264 -8.49 23.81 3.96
CA LEU A 264 -9.14 23.04 5.03
C LEU A 264 -9.58 23.90 6.22
N GLU A 265 -8.83 24.95 6.56
CA GLU A 265 -9.25 25.90 7.61
C GLU A 265 -10.57 26.60 7.26
N THR A 266 -10.89 26.84 5.99
CA THR A 266 -12.20 27.43 5.61
C THR A 266 -13.36 26.47 5.78
N LYS A 267 -13.07 25.17 5.90
CA LYS A 267 -14.05 24.11 6.14
C LYS A 267 -14.08 23.66 7.62
N ALA A 268 -13.38 24.38 8.50
CA ALA A 268 -13.33 24.11 9.92
C ALA A 268 -14.29 25.01 10.71
N LYS A 269 -14.89 24.45 11.76
CA LYS A 269 -15.68 25.16 12.77
C LYS A 269 -15.40 24.54 14.14
N ASP A 270 -15.24 25.39 15.15
CA ASP A 270 -14.96 24.96 16.53
C ASP A 270 -13.75 23.99 16.60
N ASP A 271 -12.67 24.34 15.88
CA ASP A 271 -11.42 23.57 15.76
C ASP A 271 -11.56 22.16 15.17
N MET A 272 -12.62 21.91 14.41
CA MET A 272 -12.81 20.65 13.68
C MET A 272 -13.29 20.90 12.25
N LEU A 273 -12.87 20.04 11.32
CA LEU A 273 -13.53 19.95 10.02
C LEU A 273 -15.00 19.59 10.23
N VAL A 274 -15.89 20.26 9.49
CA VAL A 274 -17.28 19.87 9.32
C VAL A 274 -17.46 19.26 7.94
N ARG A 275 -18.53 18.48 7.72
CA ARG A 275 -18.83 17.97 6.39
C ARG A 275 -19.09 19.13 5.40
N TRP A 276 -18.58 19.01 4.17
CA TRP A 276 -18.89 19.91 3.06
C TRP A 276 -19.17 19.12 1.78
N GLY A 277 -19.68 19.82 0.76
CA GLY A 277 -19.92 19.25 -0.56
C GLY A 277 -21.06 18.23 -0.63
N GLY A 278 -21.06 17.45 -1.70
CA GLY A 278 -22.03 16.40 -1.98
C GLY A 278 -21.79 15.10 -1.20
N GLU A 279 -22.54 14.07 -1.57
CA GLU A 279 -22.47 12.73 -0.96
C GLU A 279 -21.06 12.11 -1.06
N TRP A 280 -20.33 12.44 -2.13
CA TRP A 280 -19.02 11.90 -2.49
C TRP A 280 -17.84 12.81 -2.13
N ASP A 281 -18.06 13.92 -1.42
CA ASP A 281 -17.02 14.95 -1.19
C ASP A 281 -16.38 14.91 0.20
N PHE A 282 -16.84 14.00 1.05
CA PHE A 282 -16.37 13.89 2.43
C PHE A 282 -16.27 12.43 2.89
N LEU A 283 -15.84 11.52 2.03
CA LEU A 283 -15.71 10.09 2.34
C LEU A 283 -14.77 9.84 3.53
N GLY A 284 -15.08 8.79 4.28
CA GLY A 284 -14.26 8.28 5.39
C GLY A 284 -13.46 7.04 4.98
N ASP A 285 -13.41 6.05 5.86
CA ASP A 285 -12.79 4.75 5.57
C ASP A 285 -13.58 3.98 4.50
N TRP A 286 -13.09 3.81 3.28
CA TRP A 286 -13.87 3.16 2.21
C TRP A 286 -13.72 1.63 2.23
N LEU A 287 -14.78 0.87 1.96
CA LEU A 287 -14.74 -0.60 1.80
C LEU A 287 -14.22 -1.41 3.02
N TRP A 288 -14.60 -1.01 4.24
CA TRP A 288 -14.44 -1.91 5.40
C TRP A 288 -15.36 -3.13 5.29
N PRO A 289 -15.05 -4.27 5.97
CA PRO A 289 -15.89 -5.45 5.90
C PRO A 289 -17.34 -5.19 6.34
N GLY A 290 -18.29 -5.34 5.42
CA GLY A 290 -19.71 -5.07 5.66
C GLY A 290 -20.13 -3.62 5.47
N ALA A 291 -19.28 -2.76 4.88
CA ALA A 291 -19.67 -1.44 4.43
C ALA A 291 -20.81 -1.53 3.38
N GLU A 292 -21.78 -0.63 3.48
CA GLU A 292 -22.90 -0.50 2.56
C GLU A 292 -23.10 0.98 2.21
N GLY A 293 -23.36 1.26 0.92
CA GLY A 293 -23.62 2.62 0.44
C GLY A 293 -22.42 3.56 0.53
N VAL A 294 -22.70 4.85 0.34
CA VAL A 294 -21.69 5.92 0.45
C VAL A 294 -21.52 6.30 1.92
N ASN A 295 -20.28 6.41 2.38
CA ASN A 295 -19.95 6.64 3.79
C ASN A 295 -19.62 8.13 4.10
N GLY A 296 -20.11 9.09 3.30
CA GLY A 296 -19.72 10.50 3.41
C GLY A 296 -20.35 11.31 4.55
N ASP A 297 -21.37 10.77 5.22
CA ASP A 297 -22.17 11.51 6.22
C ASP A 297 -22.44 10.69 7.50
N THR A 298 -21.36 10.24 8.14
CA THR A 298 -21.41 9.48 9.40
C THR A 298 -20.54 10.13 10.48
N VAL A 299 -20.81 9.80 11.74
CA VAL A 299 -20.00 10.27 12.88
C VAL A 299 -18.58 9.71 12.83
N GLU A 300 -18.43 8.48 12.34
CA GLU A 300 -17.15 7.80 12.09
C GLU A 300 -16.33 8.51 11.02
N THR A 301 -16.98 8.94 9.93
CA THR A 301 -16.35 9.69 8.84
C THR A 301 -15.87 11.05 9.31
N LEU A 302 -16.68 11.76 10.09
CA LEU A 302 -16.28 13.03 10.70
C LEU A 302 -15.08 12.85 11.63
N PHE A 303 -15.08 11.80 12.46
CA PHE A 303 -13.97 11.45 13.33
C PHE A 303 -12.69 11.14 12.54
N TYR A 304 -12.79 10.28 11.53
CA TYR A 304 -11.68 9.87 10.67
C TYR A 304 -11.05 11.07 9.97
N ASN A 305 -11.85 11.91 9.31
CA ASN A 305 -11.36 13.06 8.54
C ASN A 305 -10.67 14.09 9.44
N ASN A 306 -11.15 14.27 10.67
CA ASN A 306 -10.48 15.13 11.64
C ASN A 306 -9.17 14.53 12.17
N CYS A 307 -9.11 13.22 12.43
CA CYS A 307 -7.86 12.55 12.78
C CYS A 307 -6.84 12.66 11.63
N TYR A 308 -7.30 12.45 10.40
CA TYR A 308 -6.47 12.60 9.22
C TYR A 308 -5.99 14.05 9.02
N TRP A 309 -6.78 15.05 9.38
CA TRP A 309 -6.33 16.44 9.36
C TRP A 309 -5.19 16.70 10.36
N ILE A 310 -5.28 16.14 11.59
CA ILE A 310 -4.18 16.18 12.57
C ILE A 310 -2.93 15.53 11.98
N PHE A 311 -3.07 14.37 11.34
CA PHE A 311 -1.95 13.68 10.67
C PHE A 311 -1.28 14.55 9.61
N ASN A 312 -2.06 15.26 8.78
CA ASN A 312 -1.53 16.18 7.78
C ASN A 312 -0.82 17.37 8.40
N LEU A 313 -1.37 17.98 9.45
CA LEU A 313 -0.73 19.09 10.15
C LEU A 313 0.60 18.65 10.78
N GLN A 314 0.64 17.48 11.41
CA GLN A 314 1.87 16.89 11.95
C GLN A 314 2.91 16.61 10.85
N THR A 315 2.48 16.04 9.73
CA THR A 315 3.36 15.75 8.58
C THR A 315 3.88 17.05 7.94
N ALA A 316 3.02 18.04 7.74
CA ALA A 316 3.42 19.36 7.23
C ALA A 316 4.38 20.09 8.16
N ALA A 317 4.25 19.91 9.48
CA ALA A 317 5.22 20.42 10.45
C ALA A 317 6.59 19.77 10.28
N LYS A 318 6.64 18.43 10.14
CA LYS A 318 7.89 17.69 9.86
C LYS A 318 8.54 18.16 8.55
N ILE A 319 7.75 18.28 7.49
CA ILE A 319 8.19 18.81 6.20
C ILE A 319 8.81 20.20 6.35
N ALA A 320 8.08 21.11 7.01
CA ALA A 320 8.51 22.49 7.24
C ALA A 320 9.84 22.53 8.02
N ASP A 321 10.04 21.64 9.00
CA ASP A 321 11.29 21.56 9.73
C ASP A 321 12.50 21.17 8.88
N VAL A 322 12.33 20.19 7.98
CA VAL A 322 13.38 19.71 7.08
C VAL A 322 13.80 20.82 6.10
N ILE A 323 12.85 21.59 5.59
CA ILE A 323 13.14 22.65 4.60
C ILE A 323 13.48 24.01 5.23
N GLY A 324 13.48 24.12 6.56
CA GLY A 324 13.86 25.34 7.30
C GLY A 324 12.74 26.35 7.56
N GLU A 325 11.47 26.00 7.31
CA GLU A 325 10.29 26.86 7.48
C GLU A 325 9.77 26.80 8.94
N LYS A 326 10.61 27.22 9.90
CA LYS A 326 10.38 27.03 11.34
C LYS A 326 9.07 27.64 11.86
N ASP A 327 8.69 28.82 11.37
CA ASP A 327 7.43 29.47 11.78
C ASP A 327 6.19 28.72 11.29
N ALA A 328 6.26 28.10 10.12
CA ALA A 328 5.19 27.25 9.61
C ALA A 328 5.11 25.96 10.44
N ALA A 329 6.27 25.36 10.75
CA ALA A 329 6.35 24.16 11.57
C ALA A 329 5.74 24.36 12.97
N ALA A 330 6.04 25.49 13.62
CA ALA A 330 5.45 25.85 14.92
C ALA A 330 3.93 26.05 14.83
N ARG A 331 3.44 26.75 13.81
CA ARG A 331 2.01 26.97 13.58
C ARG A 331 1.25 25.66 13.35
N TYR A 332 1.77 24.77 12.50
CA TYR A 332 1.10 23.50 12.22
C TYR A 332 1.06 22.57 13.44
N ARG A 333 2.11 22.55 14.28
CA ARG A 333 2.07 21.82 15.57
C ARG A 333 1.01 22.37 16.52
N ALA A 334 0.98 23.68 16.71
CA ALA A 334 0.01 24.31 17.60
C ALA A 334 -1.43 24.03 17.13
N ARG A 335 -1.66 24.11 15.81
CA ARG A 335 -2.96 23.79 15.23
C ARG A 335 -3.34 22.32 15.39
N ALA A 336 -2.41 21.40 15.16
CA ALA A 336 -2.63 19.97 15.41
C ALA A 336 -3.04 19.70 16.88
N ASP A 337 -2.42 20.41 17.83
CA ASP A 337 -2.75 20.28 19.25
C ASP A 337 -4.15 20.82 19.59
N GLU A 338 -4.60 21.90 18.95
CA GLU A 338 -5.96 22.44 19.08
C GLU A 338 -7.01 21.45 18.56
N VAL A 339 -6.85 21.02 17.30
CA VAL A 339 -7.75 20.06 16.66
C VAL A 339 -7.80 18.76 17.46
N ARG A 340 -6.65 18.26 17.93
CA ARG A 340 -6.60 17.09 18.82
C ARG A 340 -7.49 17.24 20.05
N ARG A 341 -7.41 18.38 20.75
CA ARG A 341 -8.22 18.60 21.96
C ARG A 341 -9.70 18.60 21.64
N ALA A 342 -10.11 19.27 20.56
CA ALA A 342 -11.50 19.33 20.13
C ALA A 342 -12.03 17.93 19.75
N VAL A 343 -11.28 17.19 18.95
CA VAL A 343 -11.64 15.83 18.50
C VAL A 343 -11.71 14.86 19.68
N HIS A 344 -10.72 14.86 20.58
CA HIS A 344 -10.76 14.02 21.77
C HIS A 344 -11.99 14.32 22.63
N ALA A 345 -12.25 15.60 22.90
CA ALA A 345 -13.41 16.02 23.69
C ALA A 345 -14.75 15.62 23.04
N LYS A 346 -14.83 15.63 21.70
CA LYS A 346 -16.05 15.31 20.96
C LYS A 346 -16.35 13.81 20.88
N PHE A 347 -15.34 12.98 20.69
CA PHE A 347 -15.53 11.58 20.26
C PHE A 347 -15.08 10.52 21.26
N TYR A 348 -14.36 10.89 22.32
CA TYR A 348 -13.91 9.92 23.32
C TYR A 348 -15.07 9.38 24.14
N LYS A 349 -15.10 8.06 24.32
CA LYS A 349 -16.07 7.33 25.16
C LYS A 349 -15.35 6.75 26.38
N PRO A 350 -15.41 7.41 27.55
CA PRO A 350 -14.64 7.01 28.73
C PRO A 350 -15.01 5.62 29.25
N GLU A 351 -16.29 5.25 29.19
CA GLU A 351 -16.79 3.94 29.66
C GLU A 351 -16.25 2.76 28.84
N GLU A 352 -15.84 3.01 27.59
CA GLU A 352 -15.38 1.99 26.66
C GLU A 352 -13.85 2.06 26.41
N ASN A 353 -13.17 3.08 26.95
CA ASN A 353 -11.81 3.47 26.53
C ASN A 353 -11.67 3.46 24.99
N SER A 354 -12.63 4.10 24.31
CA SER A 354 -12.79 3.97 22.86
C SER A 354 -13.17 5.29 22.18
N TYR A 355 -13.21 5.27 20.86
CA TYR A 355 -13.71 6.35 20.01
C TYR A 355 -14.75 5.79 19.04
N VAL A 356 -15.80 6.56 18.77
CA VAL A 356 -16.87 6.20 17.82
C VAL A 356 -17.32 4.74 17.98
N ASN A 357 -17.30 3.90 16.94
CA ASN A 357 -17.68 2.50 17.00
C ASN A 357 -16.56 1.54 17.49
N GLY A 358 -15.37 2.05 17.83
CA GLY A 358 -14.25 1.25 18.34
C GLY A 358 -13.61 0.30 17.33
N PHE A 359 -13.83 0.50 16.02
CA PHE A 359 -13.21 -0.35 15.00
C PHE A 359 -11.70 -0.14 14.94
N GLN A 360 -11.00 -1.18 14.46
CA GLN A 360 -9.53 -1.27 14.42
C GLN A 360 -8.91 -0.01 13.80
N GLY A 361 -9.38 0.39 12.61
CA GLY A 361 -8.85 1.56 11.90
C GLY A 361 -8.99 2.87 12.66
N TYR A 362 -10.11 3.08 13.36
CA TYR A 362 -10.37 4.32 14.10
C TYR A 362 -9.58 4.40 15.41
N LEU A 363 -9.45 3.29 16.13
CA LEU A 363 -8.56 3.21 17.30
C LEU A 363 -7.10 3.42 16.89
N ALA A 364 -6.69 2.82 15.76
CA ALA A 364 -5.34 2.92 15.26
C ALA A 364 -4.97 4.34 14.80
N ILE A 365 -5.82 5.02 14.04
CA ILE A 365 -5.55 6.42 13.64
C ILE A 365 -5.55 7.36 14.85
N ALA A 366 -6.39 7.11 15.87
CA ALA A 366 -6.37 7.87 17.12
C ALA A 366 -5.01 7.75 17.82
N LEU A 367 -4.47 6.52 17.90
CA LEU A 367 -3.16 6.26 18.47
C LEU A 367 -2.03 6.88 17.65
N LEU A 368 -2.14 6.84 16.31
CA LEU A 368 -1.15 7.36 15.36
C LEU A 368 -0.92 8.86 15.54
N VAL A 369 -2.01 9.62 15.67
CA VAL A 369 -1.95 11.09 15.73
C VAL A 369 -1.82 11.61 17.17
N ASP A 370 -1.52 10.73 18.11
CA ASP A 370 -1.45 11.03 19.54
C ASP A 370 -2.73 11.71 20.07
N LEU A 371 -3.91 11.27 19.59
CA LEU A 371 -5.20 11.82 19.96
C LEU A 371 -5.50 11.71 21.46
N PRO A 372 -5.45 10.51 22.09
CA PRO A 372 -5.69 10.38 23.52
C PRO A 372 -4.57 11.07 24.34
N PRO A 373 -4.92 11.68 25.49
CA PRO A 373 -3.96 12.03 26.52
C PRO A 373 -3.02 10.87 26.86
N LYS A 374 -1.76 11.16 27.20
CA LYS A 374 -0.72 10.15 27.47
C LYS A 374 -1.14 9.11 28.52
N SER A 375 -1.91 9.51 29.53
CA SER A 375 -2.42 8.61 30.58
C SER A 375 -3.45 7.59 30.07
N LEU A 376 -4.17 7.90 28.98
CA LEU A 376 -5.18 7.02 28.39
C LEU A 376 -4.61 6.12 27.29
N ARG A 377 -3.44 6.44 26.73
CA ARG A 377 -2.82 5.68 25.64
C ARG A 377 -2.74 4.17 25.91
N PRO A 378 -2.29 3.69 27.10
CA PRO A 378 -2.27 2.25 27.38
C PRO A 378 -3.65 1.59 27.28
N ALA A 379 -4.70 2.24 27.82
CA ALA A 379 -6.05 1.69 27.77
C ALA A 379 -6.62 1.64 26.34
N ILE A 380 -6.26 2.62 25.47
CA ILE A 380 -6.64 2.59 24.05
C ILE A 380 -5.90 1.46 23.31
N TRP A 381 -4.63 1.20 23.65
CA TRP A 381 -3.89 0.04 23.12
C TRP A 381 -4.55 -1.27 23.54
N ASP A 382 -4.87 -1.44 24.83
CA ASP A 382 -5.58 -2.63 25.33
C ASP A 382 -6.92 -2.81 24.61
N ARG A 383 -7.65 -1.71 24.35
CA ARG A 383 -8.91 -1.75 23.60
C ARG A 383 -8.72 -2.17 22.15
N LEU A 384 -7.67 -1.70 21.46
CA LEU A 384 -7.33 -2.09 20.09
C LEU A 384 -6.91 -3.57 20.02
N GLU A 385 -6.10 -4.02 20.98
CA GLU A 385 -5.71 -5.43 21.11
C GLU A 385 -6.92 -6.33 21.31
N ASN A 386 -7.82 -5.94 22.21
CA ASN A 386 -9.08 -6.65 22.44
C ASN A 386 -9.96 -6.66 21.18
N GLU A 387 -10.05 -5.54 20.45
CA GLU A 387 -10.79 -5.49 19.18
C GLU A 387 -10.25 -6.51 18.18
N ILE A 388 -8.93 -6.54 18.00
CA ILE A 388 -8.27 -7.42 17.02
C ILE A 388 -8.41 -8.87 17.46
N LEU A 389 -7.93 -9.21 18.66
CA LEU A 389 -7.72 -10.60 19.07
C LEU A 389 -8.99 -11.27 19.62
N ILE A 390 -9.85 -10.52 20.31
CA ILE A 390 -11.01 -11.09 21.02
C ILE A 390 -12.31 -10.83 20.25
N VAL A 391 -12.62 -9.58 19.92
CA VAL A 391 -13.88 -9.21 19.26
C VAL A 391 -13.90 -9.72 17.82
N ARG A 392 -12.85 -9.43 17.04
CA ARG A 392 -12.72 -9.86 15.64
C ARG A 392 -12.02 -11.21 15.49
N LYS A 393 -11.54 -11.81 16.58
CA LYS A 393 -10.89 -13.14 16.59
C LYS A 393 -9.72 -13.23 15.60
N GLY A 394 -8.98 -12.14 15.46
CA GLY A 394 -7.89 -11.97 14.52
C GLY A 394 -8.34 -11.70 13.07
N HIS A 395 -9.58 -11.29 12.79
CA HIS A 395 -9.94 -10.82 11.45
C HIS A 395 -9.69 -9.32 11.29
N ILE A 396 -9.28 -8.90 10.09
CA ILE A 396 -9.23 -7.48 9.75
C ILE A 396 -10.64 -6.87 9.71
N HIS A 397 -10.78 -5.65 10.20
CA HIS A 397 -12.02 -4.88 10.18
C HIS A 397 -11.73 -3.40 9.93
N ALA A 398 -11.14 -3.13 8.77
CA ALA A 398 -10.81 -1.80 8.27
C ALA A 398 -10.90 -1.78 6.74
N GLY A 399 -11.15 -0.61 6.17
CA GLY A 399 -11.23 -0.34 4.75
C GLY A 399 -9.88 0.01 4.13
N ILE A 400 -9.91 0.80 3.05
CA ILE A 400 -8.73 1.24 2.31
C ILE A 400 -7.88 2.17 3.18
N THR A 401 -8.46 3.28 3.61
CA THR A 401 -7.69 4.39 4.17
C THR A 401 -7.41 4.17 5.65
N ALA A 402 -8.40 3.79 6.46
CA ALA A 402 -8.15 3.46 7.86
C ALA A 402 -7.39 2.13 8.02
N GLY A 403 -7.45 1.24 7.02
CA GLY A 403 -6.61 0.04 6.97
C GLY A 403 -5.13 0.38 6.77
N ALA A 404 -4.80 1.32 5.87
CA ALA A 404 -3.44 1.81 5.71
C ALA A 404 -2.91 2.41 7.02
N PHE A 405 -3.72 3.21 7.72
CA PHE A 405 -3.35 3.76 9.02
C PHE A 405 -3.27 2.72 10.14
N LEU A 406 -4.12 1.68 10.11
CA LEU A 406 -4.00 0.53 11.01
C LEU A 406 -2.62 -0.12 10.87
N PHE A 407 -2.21 -0.44 9.65
CA PHE A 407 -0.90 -1.05 9.40
C PHE A 407 0.25 -0.09 9.76
N LYS A 408 0.17 1.20 9.42
CA LYS A 408 1.19 2.19 9.82
C LYS A 408 1.33 2.27 11.34
N THR A 409 0.22 2.30 12.09
CA THR A 409 0.24 2.31 13.57
C THR A 409 0.86 1.05 14.16
N LEU A 410 0.45 -0.13 13.68
CA LEU A 410 0.93 -1.40 14.20
C LEU A 410 2.41 -1.63 13.87
N LEU A 411 2.85 -1.27 12.65
CA LEU A 411 4.26 -1.35 12.25
C LEU A 411 5.15 -0.40 13.03
N GLY A 412 4.68 0.84 13.25
CA GLY A 412 5.38 1.85 14.05
C GLY A 412 5.49 1.46 15.53
N ALA A 413 4.57 0.63 16.03
CA ALA A 413 4.58 0.09 17.39
C ALA A 413 5.20 -1.33 17.49
N ASP A 414 5.76 -1.86 16.40
CA ASP A 414 6.33 -3.21 16.32
C ASP A 414 5.36 -4.36 16.70
N ARG A 415 4.05 -4.17 16.49
CA ARG A 415 2.99 -5.12 16.87
C ARG A 415 2.73 -6.20 15.82
N GLN A 416 3.77 -6.97 15.52
CA GLN A 416 3.71 -8.11 14.58
C GLN A 416 2.72 -9.19 15.05
N ASP A 417 2.58 -9.33 16.37
CA ASP A 417 1.62 -10.19 17.06
C ASP A 417 0.16 -9.84 16.76
N LEU A 418 -0.13 -8.59 16.40
CA LEU A 418 -1.47 -8.16 16.01
C LEU A 418 -1.68 -8.19 14.49
N ILE A 419 -0.65 -7.91 13.69
CA ILE A 419 -0.75 -7.97 12.23
C ILE A 419 -0.87 -9.41 11.73
N PHE A 420 -0.01 -10.31 12.23
CA PHE A 420 0.04 -11.70 11.79
C PHE A 420 -1.32 -12.41 11.83
N PRO A 421 -2.09 -12.39 12.93
CA PRO A 421 -3.38 -13.07 12.97
C PRO A 421 -4.39 -12.48 11.98
N MET A 422 -4.31 -11.19 11.62
CA MET A 422 -5.19 -10.58 10.59
C MET A 422 -4.89 -11.06 9.17
N VAL A 423 -3.60 -11.25 8.85
CA VAL A 423 -3.17 -11.65 7.51
C VAL A 423 -3.26 -13.16 7.33
N ASN A 424 -2.96 -13.94 8.37
CA ASN A 424 -2.94 -15.40 8.34
C ASN A 424 -4.32 -16.04 8.62
N LYS A 425 -5.36 -15.57 7.92
CA LYS A 425 -6.73 -16.10 7.98
C LYS A 425 -7.20 -16.57 6.62
N ASP A 426 -8.09 -17.56 6.61
CA ASP A 426 -8.74 -18.10 5.41
C ASP A 426 -10.27 -17.99 5.42
N THR A 427 -10.85 -17.39 6.47
CA THR A 427 -12.29 -17.11 6.62
C THR A 427 -12.61 -15.63 6.40
N TYR A 428 -13.87 -15.30 6.13
CA TYR A 428 -14.27 -13.91 5.85
C TYR A 428 -14.12 -13.01 7.09
N PRO A 429 -13.65 -11.76 6.93
CA PRO A 429 -12.88 -11.21 5.81
C PRO A 429 -11.40 -11.61 5.91
N SER A 430 -10.75 -11.97 4.80
CA SER A 430 -9.31 -12.24 4.75
C SER A 430 -8.76 -12.35 3.34
N TRP A 431 -7.45 -12.12 3.21
CA TRP A 431 -6.71 -12.42 1.98
C TRP A 431 -6.69 -13.93 1.68
N GLY A 432 -6.62 -14.79 2.68
CA GLY A 432 -6.67 -16.24 2.45
C GLY A 432 -8.00 -16.71 1.89
N LEU A 433 -9.11 -16.04 2.22
CA LEU A 433 -10.39 -16.30 1.54
C LEU A 433 -10.35 -15.89 0.07
N MET A 434 -9.71 -14.75 -0.27
CA MET A 434 -9.52 -14.36 -1.67
C MET A 434 -8.76 -15.44 -2.44
N ARG A 435 -7.63 -15.92 -1.90
CA ARG A 435 -6.86 -17.04 -2.46
C ARG A 435 -7.71 -18.29 -2.63
N ARG A 436 -8.46 -18.69 -1.60
CA ARG A 436 -9.31 -19.89 -1.61
C ARG A 436 -10.40 -19.82 -2.67
N ASN A 437 -10.88 -18.61 -2.97
CA ASN A 437 -11.87 -18.35 -4.02
C ASN A 437 -11.25 -18.14 -5.42
N GLY A 438 -9.94 -18.39 -5.57
CA GLY A 438 -9.27 -18.36 -6.86
C GLY A 438 -8.81 -16.97 -7.32
N ALA A 439 -8.75 -15.98 -6.43
CA ALA A 439 -8.13 -14.71 -6.77
C ALA A 439 -6.64 -14.91 -7.07
N THR A 440 -6.11 -14.14 -8.02
CA THR A 440 -4.66 -14.06 -8.30
C THR A 440 -4.11 -12.67 -8.00
N ALA A 441 -4.98 -11.70 -7.76
CA ALA A 441 -4.70 -10.31 -7.45
C ALA A 441 -5.59 -9.88 -6.26
N ILE A 442 -5.29 -8.74 -5.65
CA ILE A 442 -6.08 -8.17 -4.55
C ILE A 442 -7.35 -7.55 -5.12
N THR A 443 -8.49 -7.88 -4.51
CA THR A 443 -9.81 -7.43 -4.97
C THR A 443 -10.25 -6.15 -4.28
N GLU A 444 -11.18 -5.43 -4.89
CA GLU A 444 -11.72 -4.17 -4.36
C GLU A 444 -12.41 -4.35 -3.02
N SER A 445 -13.26 -5.37 -2.93
CA SER A 445 -14.00 -5.71 -1.71
C SER A 445 -13.58 -7.09 -1.20
N TRP A 446 -13.70 -7.30 0.12
CA TRP A 446 -13.54 -8.62 0.73
C TRP A 446 -14.55 -9.68 0.25
N ARG A 447 -15.65 -9.26 -0.39
CA ARG A 447 -16.69 -10.14 -0.95
C ARG A 447 -16.36 -10.60 -2.37
N MET A 448 -15.39 -9.97 -3.03
CA MET A 448 -15.01 -10.25 -4.43
C MET A 448 -16.18 -10.07 -5.43
N ASP A 449 -17.08 -9.12 -5.14
CA ASP A 449 -18.27 -8.82 -5.93
C ASP A 449 -18.10 -7.60 -6.86
N ASN A 450 -16.96 -6.92 -6.79
CA ASN A 450 -16.59 -5.79 -7.65
C ASN A 450 -15.28 -6.08 -8.41
N SER A 451 -14.37 -5.10 -8.55
CA SER A 451 -13.10 -5.31 -9.25
C SER A 451 -12.29 -6.43 -8.61
N LEU A 452 -11.70 -7.31 -9.43
CA LEU A 452 -10.80 -8.38 -8.97
C LEU A 452 -9.31 -8.01 -9.09
N CYS A 453 -9.02 -6.74 -9.36
CA CYS A 453 -7.68 -6.16 -9.35
C CYS A 453 -7.77 -4.68 -8.91
N HIS A 454 -7.58 -4.42 -7.61
CA HIS A 454 -7.77 -3.12 -6.99
C HIS A 454 -6.74 -2.81 -5.90
N SER A 455 -6.44 -1.53 -5.74
CA SER A 455 -5.53 -0.91 -4.74
C SER A 455 -5.91 -1.12 -3.26
N SER A 456 -7.12 -1.61 -2.94
CA SER A 456 -7.76 -1.44 -1.62
C SER A 456 -6.95 -1.89 -0.41
N TYR A 457 -6.28 -3.04 -0.50
CA TYR A 457 -5.71 -3.73 0.67
C TYR A 457 -4.22 -4.04 0.49
N LEU A 458 -3.50 -3.20 -0.28
CA LEU A 458 -2.08 -3.39 -0.59
C LEU A 458 -1.14 -2.96 0.55
N TYR A 459 -1.65 -2.27 1.58
CA TYR A 459 -0.85 -1.81 2.73
C TYR A 459 -0.17 -2.95 3.50
N VAL A 460 -0.68 -4.19 3.37
CA VAL A 460 -0.04 -5.40 3.91
C VAL A 460 1.34 -5.65 3.30
N GLY A 461 1.60 -5.15 2.08
CA GLY A 461 2.89 -5.27 1.41
C GLY A 461 4.04 -4.76 2.27
N THR A 462 3.89 -3.58 2.87
CA THR A 462 4.90 -2.96 3.74
C THR A 462 5.34 -3.88 4.88
N TRP A 463 4.40 -4.66 5.44
CA TRP A 463 4.67 -5.55 6.58
C TRP A 463 5.67 -6.67 6.26
N PHE A 464 5.75 -7.14 5.01
CA PHE A 464 6.70 -8.19 4.65
C PHE A 464 8.15 -7.72 4.79
N ILE A 465 8.46 -6.50 4.36
CA ILE A 465 9.80 -5.92 4.39
C ILE A 465 10.10 -5.27 5.74
N GLU A 466 9.23 -4.38 6.22
CA GLU A 466 9.48 -3.60 7.44
C GLU A 466 9.14 -4.39 8.71
N GLY A 467 8.18 -5.30 8.65
CA GLY A 467 7.75 -6.11 9.79
C GLY A 467 8.50 -7.42 9.88
N LEU A 468 8.13 -8.40 9.04
CA LEU A 468 8.66 -9.77 9.13
C LEU A 468 10.16 -9.85 8.86
N ALA A 469 10.64 -9.24 7.78
CA ALA A 469 12.07 -9.14 7.52
C ALA A 469 12.75 -8.13 8.46
N GLY A 470 12.01 -7.13 8.93
CA GLY A 470 12.50 -6.15 9.88
C GLY A 470 13.44 -5.11 9.29
N ILE A 471 13.42 -4.88 7.98
CA ILE A 471 14.25 -3.88 7.30
C ILE A 471 13.47 -2.57 7.27
N LYS A 472 13.83 -1.63 8.15
CA LYS A 472 13.11 -0.36 8.33
C LYS A 472 14.00 0.84 8.06
N GLY A 473 13.46 1.86 7.41
CA GLY A 473 14.13 3.16 7.36
C GLY A 473 14.27 3.76 8.77
N ASP A 474 15.32 4.54 9.00
CA ASP A 474 15.42 5.36 10.21
C ASP A 474 14.67 6.69 9.98
N PRO A 475 13.57 6.97 10.69
CA PRO A 475 12.81 8.21 10.53
C PRO A 475 13.62 9.47 10.89
N ASP A 476 14.63 9.35 11.75
CA ASP A 476 15.52 10.46 12.13
C ASP A 476 16.67 10.65 11.12
N ARG A 477 16.94 9.64 10.29
CA ARG A 477 18.00 9.64 9.25
C ARG A 477 17.49 9.07 7.92
N PRO A 478 16.58 9.81 7.23
CA PRO A 478 15.94 9.37 5.98
C PRO A 478 16.90 8.93 4.87
N GLY A 479 16.41 8.06 3.97
CA GLY A 479 17.15 7.63 2.79
C GLY A 479 18.04 6.40 2.99
N PHE A 480 17.94 5.67 4.10
CA PHE A 480 18.71 4.45 4.39
C PHE A 480 20.24 4.65 4.56
N GLN A 481 20.70 5.89 4.78
CA GLN A 481 22.10 6.08 5.21
C GLN A 481 22.34 5.48 6.61
N HIS A 482 21.29 5.51 7.42
CA HIS A 482 21.13 4.62 8.57
C HIS A 482 19.77 3.96 8.51
N PHE A 483 19.67 2.75 9.03
CA PHE A 483 18.44 1.96 9.00
C PHE A 483 18.36 1.04 10.21
N ILE A 484 17.16 0.52 10.45
CA ILE A 484 16.88 -0.36 11.57
C ILE A 484 16.71 -1.79 11.03
N LEU A 485 17.34 -2.75 11.71
CA LEU A 485 17.13 -4.18 11.53
C LEU A 485 16.44 -4.72 12.78
N LYS A 486 15.16 -5.07 12.67
CA LYS A 486 14.38 -5.64 13.76
C LYS A 486 13.47 -6.76 13.25
N PRO A 487 14.02 -7.97 13.04
CA PRO A 487 13.25 -9.09 12.52
C PRO A 487 11.99 -9.36 13.35
N GLY A 488 10.83 -9.32 12.68
CA GLY A 488 9.52 -9.50 13.29
C GLY A 488 9.19 -10.97 13.53
N VAL A 489 9.86 -11.60 14.50
CA VAL A 489 9.56 -12.99 14.89
C VAL A 489 8.18 -13.08 15.51
N VAL A 490 7.34 -13.97 14.98
CA VAL A 490 6.01 -14.30 15.51
C VAL A 490 6.00 -15.73 16.04
N ASP A 491 5.31 -15.97 17.15
CA ASP A 491 5.25 -17.29 17.79
C ASP A 491 4.17 -18.18 17.15
N ASP A 492 4.39 -18.60 15.90
CA ASP A 492 3.48 -19.48 15.17
C ASP A 492 4.26 -20.61 14.45
N PRO A 493 3.80 -21.87 14.51
CA PRO A 493 4.53 -23.00 13.92
C PRO A 493 4.66 -22.93 12.38
N SER A 494 3.82 -22.14 11.70
CA SER A 494 3.94 -21.88 10.26
C SER A 494 5.06 -20.89 9.92
N MET A 495 5.63 -20.21 10.92
CA MET A 495 6.67 -19.18 10.78
C MET A 495 8.01 -19.65 11.34
N LYS A 496 8.77 -20.32 10.48
CA LYS A 496 10.09 -20.90 10.77
C LYS A 496 11.22 -20.09 10.18
N TRP A 497 11.00 -19.43 9.04
CA TRP A 497 12.02 -18.62 8.39
C TRP A 497 11.40 -17.52 7.52
N VAL A 498 12.18 -16.46 7.32
CA VAL A 498 11.93 -15.38 6.36
C VAL A 498 13.25 -15.04 5.69
N HIS A 499 13.22 -14.93 4.37
CA HIS A 499 14.31 -14.41 3.56
C HIS A 499 13.86 -13.17 2.82
N ALA A 500 14.53 -12.05 3.05
CA ALA A 500 14.24 -10.84 2.29
C ALA A 500 15.48 -10.00 2.06
N HIS A 501 15.40 -9.15 1.04
CA HIS A 501 16.34 -8.07 0.83
C HIS A 501 15.61 -6.80 0.38
N HIS A 502 16.22 -5.65 0.61
CA HIS A 502 15.82 -4.36 0.05
C HIS A 502 17.04 -3.69 -0.57
N ASP A 503 16.96 -3.31 -1.83
CA ASP A 503 17.99 -2.60 -2.57
C ASP A 503 17.73 -1.09 -2.41
N CYS A 504 18.46 -0.46 -1.49
CA CYS A 504 18.43 0.98 -1.30
C CYS A 504 19.46 1.69 -2.21
N LEU A 505 19.52 3.02 -2.17
CA LEU A 505 20.46 3.82 -2.99
C LEU A 505 21.94 3.51 -2.71
N TYR A 506 22.25 2.91 -1.56
CA TYR A 506 23.61 2.54 -1.17
C TYR A 506 23.96 1.08 -1.49
N GLY A 507 22.98 0.27 -1.89
CA GLY A 507 23.14 -1.15 -2.20
C GLY A 507 22.18 -2.03 -1.41
N ARG A 508 22.44 -3.34 -1.46
CA ARG A 508 21.57 -4.35 -0.86
C ARG A 508 21.65 -4.39 0.65
N ILE A 509 20.50 -4.27 1.31
CA ILE A 509 20.26 -4.63 2.70
C ILE A 509 19.62 -6.02 2.68
N GLU A 510 20.15 -6.96 3.48
CA GLU A 510 19.61 -8.31 3.57
C GLU A 510 19.23 -8.63 5.02
N SER A 511 18.10 -9.30 5.20
CA SER A 511 17.65 -9.88 6.47
C SER A 511 17.08 -11.26 6.21
N ARG A 512 17.79 -12.29 6.68
CA ARG A 512 17.38 -13.69 6.55
C ARG A 512 17.43 -14.33 7.90
N TRP A 513 16.28 -14.74 8.42
CA TRP A 513 16.22 -15.41 9.70
C TRP A 513 15.57 -16.78 9.61
N ARG A 514 16.01 -17.69 10.47
CA ARG A 514 15.41 -19.00 10.71
C ARG A 514 15.42 -19.31 12.20
N ILE A 515 14.38 -19.98 12.66
CA ILE A 515 14.25 -20.48 14.03
C ILE A 515 14.22 -22.01 13.95
N ASP A 516 15.06 -22.66 14.75
CA ASP A 516 15.04 -24.12 14.90
C ASP A 516 14.09 -24.59 16.03
N ASP A 517 13.94 -25.91 16.17
CA ASP A 517 13.05 -26.52 17.15
C ASP A 517 13.47 -26.21 18.62
N ASP A 518 14.74 -25.86 18.84
CA ASP A 518 15.30 -25.44 20.13
C ASP A 518 15.14 -23.92 20.38
N ARG A 519 14.37 -23.23 19.53
CA ARG A 519 14.11 -21.78 19.60
C ARG A 519 15.38 -20.94 19.43
N VAL A 520 16.38 -21.45 18.71
CA VAL A 520 17.55 -20.68 18.33
C VAL A 520 17.26 -19.96 17.02
N LEU A 521 17.28 -18.63 17.09
CA LEU A 521 17.25 -17.72 15.96
C LEU A 521 18.65 -17.69 15.32
N ALA A 522 18.75 -18.04 14.04
CA ALA A 522 19.89 -17.74 13.18
C ALA A 522 19.50 -16.59 12.25
N LEU A 523 20.27 -15.51 12.23
CA LEU A 523 20.00 -14.28 11.48
C LEU A 523 21.23 -13.89 10.65
N HIS A 524 21.09 -13.84 9.33
CA HIS A 524 22.07 -13.27 8.42
C HIS A 524 21.65 -11.86 8.02
N VAL A 525 22.58 -10.91 8.14
CA VAL A 525 22.35 -9.51 7.73
C VAL A 525 23.47 -8.99 6.86
N THR A 526 23.10 -8.15 5.89
CA THR A 526 24.04 -7.37 5.07
C THR A 526 23.78 -5.89 5.26
N VAL A 527 24.84 -5.14 5.58
CA VAL A 527 24.85 -3.67 5.67
C VAL A 527 25.73 -3.14 4.53
N PRO A 528 25.17 -2.40 3.55
CA PRO A 528 25.91 -1.95 2.38
C PRO A 528 26.96 -0.88 2.73
N PRO A 529 27.99 -0.68 1.88
CA PRO A 529 28.98 0.37 2.08
C PRO A 529 28.37 1.75 2.31
N ASN A 530 29.06 2.59 3.08
CA ASN A 530 28.65 3.97 3.39
C ASN A 530 27.33 4.10 4.18
N THR A 531 26.87 3.01 4.80
CA THR A 531 25.70 2.99 5.69
C THR A 531 26.03 2.42 7.06
N THR A 532 25.13 2.60 8.02
CA THR A 532 25.17 1.91 9.31
C THR A 532 23.78 1.37 9.65
N ALA A 533 23.68 0.44 10.60
CA ALA A 533 22.38 -0.05 11.04
C ALA A 533 22.29 -0.21 12.55
N THR A 534 21.10 -0.04 13.11
CA THR A 534 20.78 -0.49 14.47
C THR A 534 20.05 -1.82 14.39
N LEU A 535 20.70 -2.90 14.85
CA LEU A 535 20.11 -4.22 14.98
C LEU A 535 19.47 -4.36 16.37
N TYR A 536 18.20 -4.75 16.38
CA TYR A 536 17.48 -5.23 17.55
C TYR A 536 17.33 -6.74 17.43
N LEU A 537 18.20 -7.48 18.13
CA LEU A 537 18.26 -8.93 18.10
C LEU A 537 17.51 -9.53 19.31
N PRO A 538 16.38 -10.23 19.11
CA PRO A 538 15.69 -10.91 20.20
C PRO A 538 16.60 -11.97 20.86
N THR A 539 16.65 -11.98 22.20
CA THR A 539 17.49 -12.91 22.96
C THR A 539 16.97 -13.18 24.37
N ALA A 540 17.17 -14.40 24.88
CA ALA A 540 16.97 -14.75 26.28
C ALA A 540 18.15 -14.29 27.17
N SER A 541 19.36 -14.14 26.61
CA SER A 541 20.56 -13.70 27.32
C SER A 541 21.65 -13.24 26.35
N ASP A 542 22.34 -12.16 26.72
CA ASP A 542 23.55 -11.64 26.07
C ASP A 542 24.65 -12.71 25.86
N LYS A 543 24.89 -13.57 26.85
CA LYS A 543 25.89 -14.65 26.80
C LYS A 543 25.57 -15.74 25.78
N ALA A 544 24.32 -15.80 25.32
CA ALA A 544 23.87 -16.78 24.34
C ALA A 544 24.01 -16.29 22.89
N ILE A 545 24.44 -15.03 22.68
CA ILE A 545 24.60 -14.49 21.34
C ILE A 545 26.00 -14.77 20.81
N VAL A 546 26.05 -15.35 19.61
CA VAL A 546 27.29 -15.53 18.84
C VAL A 546 27.17 -14.82 17.51
N GLU A 547 28.30 -14.30 17.02
CA GLU A 547 28.45 -13.69 15.70
C GLU A 547 29.52 -14.48 14.93
N SER A 548 29.18 -14.97 13.73
CA SER A 548 30.06 -15.79 12.87
C SER A 548 30.78 -16.93 13.63
N GLY A 549 30.08 -17.54 14.60
CA GLY A 549 30.59 -18.64 15.44
C GLY A 549 31.44 -18.21 16.65
N GLY A 550 31.72 -16.92 16.83
CA GLY A 550 32.48 -16.38 17.96
C GLY A 550 31.62 -15.52 18.92
N PRO A 551 32.14 -15.17 20.11
CA PRO A 551 31.46 -14.26 21.03
C PRO A 551 31.33 -12.83 20.48
N LEU A 552 30.21 -12.15 20.77
CA LEU A 552 29.98 -10.74 20.40
C LEU A 552 31.13 -9.80 20.79
N ALA A 553 31.75 -10.03 21.96
CA ALA A 553 32.82 -9.19 22.49
C ALA A 553 34.07 -9.12 21.59
N THR A 554 34.26 -10.12 20.73
CA THR A 554 35.39 -10.21 19.79
C THR A 554 35.00 -9.92 18.34
N ALA A 555 33.71 -9.74 18.06
CA ALA A 555 33.22 -9.52 16.71
C ALA A 555 33.61 -8.13 16.20
N LYS A 556 34.03 -8.07 14.93
CA LYS A 556 34.42 -6.81 14.27
C LYS A 556 33.19 -6.14 13.69
N GLY A 557 33.22 -4.80 13.64
CA GLY A 557 32.15 -4.02 13.00
C GLY A 557 30.90 -3.83 13.86
N LEU A 558 30.91 -4.29 15.11
CA LEU A 558 29.87 -4.03 16.10
C LEU A 558 30.26 -2.85 17.00
N LYS A 559 29.31 -1.97 17.31
CA LYS A 559 29.43 -0.88 18.27
C LYS A 559 28.24 -0.86 19.22
N HIS A 560 28.42 -0.21 20.37
CA HIS A 560 27.34 0.14 21.31
C HIS A 560 26.38 -1.02 21.67
N VAL A 561 26.92 -2.20 21.97
CA VAL A 561 26.13 -3.38 22.35
C VAL A 561 25.48 -3.17 23.72
N ARG A 562 24.15 -3.20 23.78
CA ARG A 562 23.36 -3.13 25.02
C ARG A 562 22.30 -4.23 25.00
N THR A 563 22.11 -4.93 26.11
CA THR A 563 21.05 -5.95 26.22
C THR A 563 20.09 -5.57 27.33
N GLU A 564 18.81 -5.40 26.98
CA GLU A 564 17.74 -5.06 27.92
C GLU A 564 16.43 -5.69 27.48
N ASN A 565 15.61 -6.10 28.45
CA ASN A 565 14.24 -6.58 28.22
C ASN A 565 14.13 -7.66 27.13
N GLY A 566 15.08 -8.60 27.08
CA GLY A 566 15.06 -9.71 26.12
C GLY A 566 15.46 -9.33 24.68
N CYS A 567 16.16 -8.20 24.51
CA CYS A 567 16.65 -7.74 23.21
C CYS A 567 18.08 -7.19 23.34
N ALA A 568 18.94 -7.54 22.40
CA ALA A 568 20.24 -6.92 22.23
C ALA A 568 20.18 -5.86 21.13
N THR A 569 20.50 -4.62 21.48
CA THR A 569 20.67 -3.50 20.55
C THR A 569 22.14 -3.39 20.18
N ILE A 570 22.43 -3.44 18.87
CA ILE A 570 23.80 -3.48 18.33
C ILE A 570 23.89 -2.50 17.17
N GLU A 571 24.85 -1.59 17.19
CA GLU A 571 25.17 -0.78 16.02
C GLU A 571 26.11 -1.55 15.08
N LEU A 572 25.74 -1.65 13.81
CA LEU A 572 26.47 -2.35 12.76
C LEU A 572 27.11 -1.35 11.80
N THR A 573 28.38 -1.58 11.48
CA THR A 573 29.07 -0.95 10.35
C THR A 573 28.86 -1.75 9.06
N PRO A 574 29.28 -1.25 7.87
CA PRO A 574 29.16 -2.02 6.63
C PRO A 574 29.80 -3.40 6.72
N GLY A 575 29.11 -4.42 6.23
CA GLY A 575 29.58 -5.80 6.34
C GLY A 575 28.47 -6.84 6.19
N ARG A 576 28.87 -8.10 6.34
CA ARG A 576 27.98 -9.26 6.44
C ARG A 576 28.17 -9.88 7.81
N TYR A 577 27.08 -10.20 8.47
CA TYR A 577 27.09 -10.74 9.82
C TYR A 577 26.17 -11.94 9.92
N GLU A 578 26.53 -12.90 10.78
CA GLU A 578 25.70 -14.06 11.10
C GLU A 578 25.51 -14.14 12.61
N PHE A 579 24.33 -13.79 13.10
CA PHE A 579 24.00 -13.87 14.51
C PHE A 579 23.29 -15.18 14.81
N ARG A 580 23.61 -15.82 15.93
CA ARG A 580 22.75 -16.83 16.54
C ARG A 580 22.39 -16.41 17.96
N SER A 581 21.12 -16.54 18.31
CA SER A 581 20.57 -16.12 19.60
C SER A 581 19.47 -17.09 20.02
N ARG A 582 19.40 -17.41 21.32
CA ARG A 582 18.29 -18.20 21.85
C ARG A 582 17.13 -17.26 22.17
N LEU A 583 15.95 -17.48 21.60
CA LEU A 583 14.77 -16.70 21.90
C LEU A 583 14.29 -16.96 23.33
N ALA A 584 13.75 -15.93 23.99
CA ALA A 584 13.06 -16.12 25.25
C ALA A 584 11.81 -16.99 25.04
N VAL A 585 11.54 -17.87 26.00
CA VAL A 585 10.25 -18.57 26.06
C VAL A 585 9.24 -17.53 26.52
N VAL A 586 8.44 -17.02 25.58
CA VAL A 586 7.25 -16.23 25.95
C VAL A 586 6.23 -17.24 26.47
N PRO A 587 5.72 -17.12 27.71
CA PRO A 587 4.62 -17.94 28.16
C PRO A 587 3.47 -17.72 27.19
N ARG A 588 2.94 -18.80 26.58
CA ARG A 588 1.70 -18.69 25.82
C ARG A 588 0.60 -18.25 26.79
N PRO A 589 -0.21 -17.23 26.45
CA PRO A 589 -1.35 -16.84 27.27
C PRO A 589 -2.34 -18.00 27.47
#